data_AF-A0A7S0AGK3-F1
#
_entry.id   AF-A0A7S0AGK3-F1
#
_cell.length_a   1.000
_cell.length_b   1.000
_cell.length_c   1.000
_cell.angle_alpha   90.00
_cell.angle_beta   90.00
_cell.angle_gamma   90.00
#
_symmetry.space_group_name_H-M   'P 1'
#
loop_
_entity.id
_entity.type
_entity.pdbx_description
1 polymer ?
#
loop_
_entity_poly.entity_id
_entity_poly.type
_entity_poly.pdbx_seq_one_letter_code
_entity_poly.pdbx_strand_id
1 'polypeptide(L)'
;ADVKKMIRDGTNRRAEIELNDRPNPPKLLKGWVPVDDMDVEKFLLIKHVMALKKLPSERDYWCRGWLGEPLVSSIMPRRRYEMINHCFMISRNCYRVISRE
;
A
#
# COMPACT_ATOMS: atom_id res chain seq x y z
N ALA A 1 -16.03 -14.31 6.41
CA ALA A 1 -15.63 -12.89 6.36
C ALA A 1 -14.89 -12.65 5.06
N ASP A 2 -15.21 -11.58 4.33
CA ASP A 2 -14.55 -11.26 3.07
C ASP A 2 -13.21 -10.56 3.35
N VAL A 3 -12.10 -11.29 3.19
CA VAL A 3 -10.74 -10.82 3.46
C VAL A 3 -10.40 -9.60 2.61
N LYS A 4 -10.90 -9.53 1.36
CA LYS A 4 -10.68 -8.40 0.46
C LYS A 4 -11.30 -7.12 1.03
N LYS A 5 -12.54 -7.22 1.49
CA LYS A 5 -13.24 -6.13 2.19
C LYS A 5 -12.50 -5.70 3.46
N MET A 6 -11.96 -6.65 4.24
CA MET A 6 -11.20 -6.34 5.46
C MET A 6 -9.92 -5.54 5.15
N ILE A 7 -9.18 -5.94 4.12
CA ILE A 7 -7.97 -5.22 3.66
C ILE A 7 -8.34 -3.82 3.18
N ARG A 8 -9.36 -3.71 2.32
CA ARG A 8 -9.82 -2.42 1.78
C ARG A 8 -10.21 -1.45 2.89
N ASP A 9 -11.13 -1.88 3.76
CA ASP A 9 -11.65 -1.04 4.83
C ASP A 9 -10.55 -0.68 5.86
N GLY A 10 -9.67 -1.64 6.19
CA GLY A 10 -8.55 -1.42 7.12
C GLY A 10 -7.49 -0.46 6.57
N THR A 11 -7.15 -0.61 5.29
CA THR A 11 -6.16 0.25 4.61
C THR A 11 -6.65 1.68 4.47
N ASN A 12 -7.92 1.87 4.07
CA ASN A 12 -8.54 3.20 4.00
C ASN A 12 -8.59 3.88 5.36
N ARG A 13 -9.01 3.15 6.40
CA ARG A 13 -9.02 3.66 7.77
C ARG A 13 -7.62 4.06 8.25
N ARG A 14 -6.59 3.27 7.92
CA ARG A 14 -5.21 3.61 8.28
C ARG A 14 -4.78 4.90 7.60
N ALA A 15 -5.11 5.09 6.33
CA ALA A 15 -4.81 6.32 5.61
C ALA A 15 -5.53 7.54 6.23
N GLU A 16 -6.80 7.39 6.64
CA GLU A 16 -7.54 8.45 7.35
C GLU A 16 -6.82 8.88 8.64
N ILE A 17 -6.36 7.93 9.45
CA ILE A 17 -5.60 8.21 10.68
C ILE A 17 -4.28 8.94 10.35
N GLU A 18 -3.54 8.47 9.35
CA GLU A 18 -2.26 9.07 8.93
C GLU A 18 -2.44 10.50 8.40
N LEU A 19 -3.56 10.79 7.75
CA LEU A 19 -3.84 12.09 7.12
C LEU A 19 -4.48 13.10 8.07
N ASN A 20 -5.36 12.65 8.97
CA ASN A 20 -6.18 13.53 9.79
C ASN A 20 -5.72 13.60 11.25
N ASP A 21 -5.16 12.52 11.80
CA ASP A 21 -4.84 12.43 13.22
C ASP A 21 -3.36 12.69 13.53
N ARG A 22 -2.51 12.81 12.49
CA ARG A 22 -1.08 13.13 12.65
C ARG A 22 -0.80 14.61 12.39
N PRO A 23 0.02 15.27 13.24
CA PRO A 23 0.37 16.67 13.06
C PRO A 23 1.20 16.93 11.78
N ASN A 24 1.95 15.92 11.32
CA ASN A 24 2.72 15.97 10.08
C ASN A 24 2.43 14.72 9.23
N PRO A 25 1.40 14.76 8.37
CA PRO A 25 1.05 13.63 7.53
C PRO A 25 2.21 13.24 6.59
N PRO A 26 2.42 11.94 6.31
CA PRO A 26 3.46 11.50 5.39
C PRO A 26 3.29 12.13 4.00
N LYS A 27 4.34 12.78 3.47
CA LYS A 27 4.34 13.34 2.09
C LYS A 27 3.97 12.31 1.03
N LEU A 28 4.28 11.04 1.29
CA LEU A 28 3.90 9.91 0.43
C LEU A 28 2.39 9.88 0.16
N LEU A 29 1.56 10.18 1.17
CA LEU A 29 0.10 10.13 1.10
C LEU A 29 -0.52 11.38 0.48
N LYS A 30 0.27 12.36 0.03
CA LYS A 30 -0.26 13.55 -0.67
C LYS A 30 -1.01 13.14 -1.93
N GLY A 31 -2.30 13.45 -2.00
CA GLY A 31 -3.18 13.03 -3.11
C GLY A 31 -3.70 11.60 -2.96
N TRP A 32 -3.82 11.11 -1.73
CA TRP A 32 -4.46 9.82 -1.44
C TRP A 32 -5.87 9.77 -2.01
N VAL A 33 -6.18 8.63 -2.61
CA VAL A 33 -7.53 8.25 -3.06
C VAL A 33 -7.89 6.94 -2.34
N PRO A 34 -9.12 6.78 -1.83
CA PRO A 34 -9.54 5.53 -1.21
C PRO A 34 -9.28 4.32 -2.11
N VAL A 35 -8.79 3.25 -1.50
CA VAL A 35 -8.58 1.94 -2.11
C VAL A 35 -9.94 1.29 -2.36
N ASP A 36 -10.12 0.76 -3.56
CA ASP A 36 -11.24 -0.10 -3.93
C ASP A 36 -10.83 -1.58 -3.99
N ASP A 37 -11.76 -2.47 -4.38
CA ASP A 37 -11.46 -3.91 -4.46
C ASP A 37 -10.44 -4.24 -5.56
N MET A 38 -10.44 -3.48 -6.66
CA MET A 38 -9.50 -3.68 -7.76
C MET A 38 -8.08 -3.29 -7.35
N ASP A 39 -7.92 -2.21 -6.59
CA ASP A 39 -6.65 -1.79 -6.02
C ASP A 39 -6.09 -2.87 -5.08
N VAL A 40 -6.93 -3.50 -4.25
CA VAL A 40 -6.50 -4.61 -3.37
C VAL A 40 -6.01 -5.80 -4.19
N GLU A 41 -6.76 -6.22 -5.21
CA GLU A 41 -6.38 -7.35 -6.07
C GLU A 41 -5.07 -7.09 -6.80
N LYS A 42 -4.91 -5.90 -7.40
CA LYS A 42 -3.68 -5.47 -8.07
C LYS A 42 -2.49 -5.41 -7.13
N PHE A 43 -2.68 -4.85 -5.93
CA PHE A 43 -1.65 -4.78 -4.90
C PHE A 43 -1.19 -6.18 -4.47
N LEU A 44 -2.13 -7.09 -4.21
CA LEU A 44 -1.83 -8.47 -3.83
C LEU A 44 -1.13 -9.22 -4.97
N LEU A 45 -1.54 -9.02 -6.23
CA LEU A 45 -0.86 -9.61 -7.39
C LEU A 45 0.60 -9.14 -7.47
N ILE A 46 0.86 -7.85 -7.28
CA ILE A 46 2.23 -7.31 -7.23
C ILE A 46 3.03 -7.95 -6.09
N LYS A 47 2.46 -8.07 -4.89
CA LYS A 47 3.12 -8.75 -3.75
C LYS A 47 3.49 -10.21 -4.07
N HIS A 48 2.64 -10.93 -4.79
CA HIS A 48 2.93 -12.30 -5.23
C HIS A 48 4.07 -12.34 -6.26
N VAL A 49 4.06 -11.45 -7.27
CA VAL A 49 5.16 -11.34 -8.24
C VAL A 49 6.47 -11.03 -7.53
N MET A 50 6.45 -10.13 -6.54
CA MET A 50 7.64 -9.79 -5.75
C MET A 50 8.16 -10.97 -4.93
N ALA A 51 7.26 -11.77 -4.35
CA ALA A 51 7.63 -12.97 -3.60
C ALA A 51 8.33 -14.03 -4.48
N LEU A 52 7.95 -14.11 -5.75
CA LEU A 52 8.54 -15.04 -6.73
C LEU A 52 9.89 -14.54 -7.27
N LYS A 53 9.98 -13.27 -7.67
CA LYS A 53 11.17 -12.72 -8.34
C LYS A 53 12.27 -12.25 -7.38
N LYS A 54 11.90 -11.76 -6.20
CA LYS A 54 12.83 -11.32 -5.14
C LYS A 54 13.96 -10.39 -5.64
N LEU A 55 13.60 -9.36 -6.41
CA LEU A 55 14.56 -8.34 -6.84
C LEU A 55 15.21 -7.61 -5.63
N PRO A 56 16.41 -7.03 -5.80
CA PRO A 56 17.17 -6.44 -4.70
C PRO A 56 16.44 -5.32 -3.93
N SER A 57 15.62 -4.53 -4.63
CA SER A 57 14.83 -3.46 -4.02
C SER A 57 13.41 -3.42 -4.59
N GLU A 58 12.44 -2.99 -3.78
CA GLU A 58 11.05 -2.77 -4.23
C GLU A 58 10.98 -1.80 -5.42
N ARG A 59 11.88 -0.82 -5.49
CA ARG A 59 11.90 0.13 -6.61
C ARG A 59 12.27 -0.53 -7.94
N ASP A 60 13.02 -1.62 -7.91
CA ASP A 60 13.59 -2.23 -9.10
C ASP A 60 12.50 -2.83 -10.00
N TYR A 61 11.39 -3.26 -9.40
CA TYR A 61 10.20 -3.75 -10.13
C TYR A 61 9.60 -2.71 -11.09
N TRP A 62 9.79 -1.41 -10.84
CA TRP A 62 9.31 -0.33 -11.71
C TRP A 62 10.41 0.35 -12.51
N CYS A 63 11.66 -0.13 -12.44
CA CYS A 63 12.76 0.43 -13.21
C CYS A 63 12.66 0.03 -14.69
N ARG A 64 13.13 0.89 -15.59
CA ARG A 64 13.35 0.54 -17.00
C ARG A 64 14.74 -0.08 -17.10
N GLY A 65 14.83 -1.40 -17.28
CA GLY A 65 16.10 -2.11 -17.40
C GLY A 65 15.99 -3.61 -17.11
N TRP A 66 17.13 -4.28 -16.96
CA TRP A 66 17.23 -5.72 -16.71
C TRP A 66 16.54 -6.20 -15.43
N LEU A 67 16.42 -5.33 -14.43
CA LEU A 67 15.68 -5.60 -13.19
C LEU A 67 14.20 -5.20 -13.26
N GLY A 68 13.77 -4.49 -14.31
CA GLY A 68 12.38 -4.06 -14.44
C GLY A 68 11.43 -5.25 -14.56
N GLU A 69 10.24 -5.13 -13.98
CA GLU A 69 9.15 -6.08 -14.22
C GLU A 69 8.00 -5.37 -14.96
N PRO A 70 7.92 -5.51 -16.30
CA PRO A 70 6.91 -4.83 -17.11
C PRO A 70 5.48 -5.06 -16.61
N LEU A 71 5.18 -6.27 -16.13
CA LEU A 71 3.86 -6.60 -15.59
C LEU A 71 3.52 -5.76 -14.35
N VAL A 72 4.47 -5.57 -13.44
CA VAL A 72 4.24 -4.78 -12.21
C VAL A 72 3.97 -3.33 -12.56
N SER A 73 4.73 -2.78 -13.51
CA SER A 73 4.55 -1.39 -13.96
C SER A 73 3.24 -1.13 -14.70
N SER A 74 2.68 -2.15 -15.38
CA SER A 74 1.39 -2.04 -16.08
C SER A 74 0.18 -2.24 -15.15
N ILE A 75 0.34 -2.99 -14.06
CA ILE A 75 -0.74 -3.23 -13.08
C ILE A 75 -1.05 -1.97 -12.25
N MET A 76 -0.01 -1.34 -11.69
CA MET A 76 -0.19 -0.20 -10.78
C MET A 76 1.05 0.71 -10.82
N PRO A 77 0.88 2.05 -10.85
CA PRO A 77 2.00 2.97 -10.71
C PRO A 77 2.72 2.79 -9.37
N ARG A 78 4.05 2.85 -9.37
CA ARG A 78 4.90 2.67 -8.17
C ARG A 78 4.40 3.46 -6.97
N ARG A 79 4.12 4.74 -7.17
CA ARG A 79 3.68 5.64 -6.10
C ARG A 79 2.36 5.17 -5.47
N ARG A 80 1.42 4.66 -6.26
CA ARG A 80 0.15 4.12 -5.75
C ARG A 80 0.41 2.85 -4.93
N TYR A 81 1.27 1.96 -5.41
CA TYR A 81 1.70 0.78 -4.64
C TYR A 81 2.33 1.18 -3.31
N GLU A 82 3.27 2.14 -3.30
CA GLU A 82 3.95 2.59 -2.09
C GLU A 82 2.97 3.19 -1.08
N MET A 83 2.00 3.99 -1.53
CA MET A 83 0.93 4.54 -0.68
C MET A 83 0.10 3.41 -0.04
N ILE A 84 -0.35 2.43 -0.83
CA ILE A 84 -1.14 1.31 -0.33
C ILE A 84 -0.30 0.45 0.63
N ASN A 85 0.95 0.16 0.28
CA ASN A 85 1.88 -0.60 1.12
C ASN A 85 2.09 0.07 2.48
N HIS A 86 2.24 1.39 2.50
CA HIS A 86 2.41 2.17 3.72
C HIS A 86 1.18 2.09 4.65
N CYS A 87 -0.02 2.08 4.07
CA CYS A 87 -1.26 2.02 4.84
C CYS A 87 -1.83 0.59 4.99
N PHE A 88 -1.17 -0.44 4.47
CA PHE A 88 -1.71 -1.79 4.38
C PHE A 88 -2.09 -2.34 5.76
N MET A 89 -3.38 -2.61 5.96
CA MET A 89 -3.90 -3.12 7.24
C MET A 89 -5.08 -4.07 7.03
N ILE A 90 -5.01 -5.26 7.63
CA ILE A 90 -6.03 -6.31 7.51
C ILE A 90 -7.08 -6.23 8.62
N SER A 91 -6.72 -5.66 9.78
CA SER A 91 -7.60 -5.61 10.96
C SER A 91 -8.13 -4.21 11.23
N ARG A 92 -9.26 -4.10 11.94
CA ARG A 92 -9.78 -2.83 12.47
C ARG A 92 -9.14 -2.44 13.80
N ASN A 93 -8.22 -3.24 14.35
CA ASN A 93 -7.66 -2.97 15.67
C ASN A 93 -6.80 -1.71 15.62
N CYS A 94 -7.36 -0.67 16.20
CA CYS A 94 -6.72 0.61 16.42
C CYS A 94 -5.73 0.42 17.56
N TYR A 95 -4.44 0.37 17.25
CA TYR A 95 -3.49 0.79 18.26
C TYR A 95 -3.72 2.29 18.44
N ARG A 96 -4.43 2.68 19.50
CA ARG A 96 -4.30 4.04 20.02
C ARG A 96 -2.81 4.23 20.23
N VAL A 97 -2.21 5.17 19.50
CA VAL A 97 -0.87 5.65 19.86
C VAL A 97 -1.06 6.29 21.23
N ILE A 98 -0.74 5.55 22.28
CA ILE A 98 -0.62 6.13 23.62
C ILE A 98 0.60 7.05 23.50
N SER A 99 0.37 8.35 23.40
CA SER A 99 1.44 9.33 23.59
C SER A 99 1.99 9.09 24.99
N ARG A 100 3.24 8.64 25.07
CA ARG A 100 3.98 8.72 26.32
C ARG A 100 4.31 10.19 26.51
N GLU A 101 3.58 10.83 27.42
CA GLU A 101 4.01 12.05 28.11
C GLU A 101 5.29 11.76 28.92
#